data_AF-A0AAU5YCC7-F1
#
_entry.id   AF-A0AAU5YCC7-F1
#
_cell.length_a   1.000
_cell.length_b   1.000
_cell.length_c   1.000
_cell.angle_alpha   90.00
_cell.angle_beta   90.00
_cell.angle_gamma   90.00
#
_symmetry.space_group_name_H-M   'P 1'
#
loop_
_entity.id
_entity.type
_entity.pdbx_description
1 polymer ?
#
loop_
_entity_poly.entity_id
_entity_poly.type
_entity_poly.pdbx_seq_one_letter_code
_entity_poly.pdbx_strand_id
1 'polypeptide(L)' 'MRKDTVIPDVPMNVFVVYDERLVTVELFSGEVVLRDPRDVAYHLELFEFFKNRAVRGEAATQLLRMIAREFLREGE' A
#
# COMPACT_ATOMS: atom_id res chain seq x y z
N MET A 1 -10.01 -16.58 -15.56
CA MET A 1 -10.73 -16.20 -14.32
C MET A 1 -11.23 -17.40 -13.48
N ARG A 2 -10.42 -17.89 -12.55
CA ARG A 2 -10.93 -18.73 -11.44
C ARG A 2 -11.77 -17.82 -10.54
N LYS A 3 -13.09 -17.95 -10.62
CA LYS A 3 -14.01 -17.49 -9.56
C LYS A 3 -13.55 -18.14 -8.24
N ASP A 4 -13.62 -17.39 -7.15
CA ASP A 4 -13.35 -17.85 -5.77
C ASP A 4 -11.94 -17.58 -5.21
N THR A 5 -11.25 -16.53 -5.67
CA THR A 5 -10.25 -15.90 -4.78
C THR A 5 -10.99 -14.92 -3.87
N VAL A 6 -11.42 -15.41 -2.69
CA VAL A 6 -11.76 -14.52 -1.58
C VAL A 6 -10.47 -13.77 -1.27
N ILE A 7 -10.45 -12.47 -1.50
CA ILE A 7 -9.38 -11.62 -0.98
C ILE A 7 -9.74 -11.46 0.51
N PRO A 8 -9.09 -12.18 1.44
CA PRO A 8 -9.32 -11.94 2.86
C PRO A 8 -9.01 -10.46 3.11
N ASP A 9 -9.93 -9.77 3.80
CA ASP A 9 -9.93 -8.33 4.05
C ASP A 9 -8.56 -7.69 3.76
N VAL A 10 -8.47 -6.99 2.63
CA VAL A 10 -7.27 -6.24 2.23
C VAL A 10 -6.82 -5.46 3.47
N PRO A 11 -5.54 -5.38 3.82
CA PRO A 11 -5.13 -4.60 4.99
C PRO A 11 -5.63 -3.15 4.82
N MET A 12 -6.70 -2.83 5.55
CA MET A 12 -7.62 -1.72 5.31
C MET A 12 -7.15 -0.42 5.96
N ASN A 13 -5.85 -0.29 6.16
CA ASN A 13 -5.27 0.83 6.88
C ASN A 13 -4.24 1.49 5.96
N VAL A 14 -4.64 2.57 5.29
CA VAL A 14 -3.69 3.43 4.59
C VAL A 14 -3.04 4.31 5.66
N PHE A 15 -1.71 4.43 5.63
CA PHE A 15 -1.03 5.40 6.47
C PHE A 15 -0.18 6.35 5.62
N VAL A 16 -0.08 7.59 6.06
CA VAL A 16 0.73 8.63 5.43
C VAL A 16 1.70 9.17 6.46
N VAL A 17 2.99 9.04 6.16
CA VAL A 17 4.06 9.65 6.96
C VAL A 17 4.38 11.01 6.36
N TYR A 18 4.25 12.07 7.15
CA TYR A 18 4.59 13.43 6.73
C TYR A 18 6.06 13.76 7.03
N ASP A 19 6.49 13.48 8.25
CA ASP A 19 7.85 13.71 8.77
C ASP A 19 8.09 12.88 10.05
N GLU A 20 9.18 13.13 10.79
CA GLU A 20 9.46 12.45 12.07
C GLU A 20 8.56 12.90 13.24
N ARG A 21 7.45 13.59 12.96
CA ARG A 21 6.55 14.17 13.98
C ARG A 21 5.07 13.86 13.74
N LEU A 22 4.69 13.43 12.54
CA LEU A 22 3.28 13.24 12.18
C LEU A 22 3.07 12.07 11.22
N VAL A 23 2.15 11.20 11.61
CA VAL A 23 1.59 10.14 10.78
C VAL A 23 0.07 10.20 10.87
N THR A 24 -0.62 9.98 9.76
CA THR A 24 -2.06 9.72 9.76
C THR A 24 -2.35 8.29 9.33
N VAL A 25 -3.33 7.66 9.95
CA VAL A 25 -3.79 6.30 9.63
C VAL A 25 -5.28 6.37 9.37
N GLU A 26 -5.67 6.04 8.14
CA GLU A 26 -7.07 5.88 7.75
C GLU A 26 -7.57 4.52 8.24
N LEU A 27 -8.65 4.55 9.01
CA LEU A 27 -9.41 3.37 9.41
C LEU A 27 -10.81 3.47 8.79
N PHE A 28 -11.53 2.35 8.73
CA PHE A 28 -12.95 2.37 8.34
C PHE A 28 -13.81 3.32 9.18
N SER A 29 -13.48 3.46 10.46
CA SER A 29 -14.20 4.30 11.42
C SER A 29 -13.78 5.77 11.39
N GLY A 30 -12.77 6.13 10.60
CA GLY A 30 -12.22 7.49 10.51
C GLY A 30 -10.69 7.53 10.58
N GLU A 31 -10.15 8.73 10.75
CA GLU A 31 -8.70 8.99 10.75
C GLU A 31 -8.12 9.00 12.18
N VAL A 32 -6.94 8.39 12.34
CA VAL A 32 -6.12 8.49 13.55
C VAL A 32 -4.88 9.33 13.25
N VAL A 33 -4.65 10.35 14.08
CA VAL A 33 -3.47 11.22 14.01
C VAL A 33 -2.46 10.80 15.09
N LEU A 34 -1.29 10.34 14.66
CA LEU A 34 -0.21 9.88 15.54
C LEU A 34 0.90 10.93 15.62
N ARG A 35 1.27 11.29 16.84
CA ARG A 35 2.35 12.25 17.17
C ARG A 35 3.31 11.77 18.25
N ASP A 36 3.04 10.63 18.91
CA ASP A 36 4.02 10.02 19.81
C ASP A 36 5.24 9.62 18.97
N PRO A 37 6.47 10.04 19.33
CA PRO A 37 7.66 9.73 18.53
C PRO A 37 7.87 8.24 18.27
N ARG A 38 7.41 7.35 19.16
CA ARG A 38 7.53 5.89 18.99
C ARG A 38 6.54 5.39 17.94
N ASP A 39 5.32 5.91 17.94
CA ASP A 39 4.32 5.56 16.93
C ASP A 39 4.75 6.06 15.55
N VAL A 40 5.31 7.27 15.48
CA VAL A 40 5.85 7.82 14.23
C VAL A 40 7.05 7.01 13.73
N ALA A 41 7.98 6.66 14.62
CA ALA A 41 9.14 5.83 14.29
C ALA A 41 8.74 4.45 13.76
N TYR A 42 7.75 3.80 14.37
CA TYR A 42 7.22 2.52 13.90
C TYR A 42 6.71 2.61 12.45
N HIS A 43 5.94 3.64 12.12
CA HIS A 43 5.39 3.81 10.77
C HIS A 43 6.47 4.22 9.76
N LEU A 44 7.49 4.98 10.17
CA LEU A 44 8.67 5.25 9.35
C LEU A 44 9.42 3.96 8.98
N GLU A 45 9.68 3.09 9.96
CA GLU A 45 10.32 1.80 9.72
C GLU A 45 9.49 0.90 8.79
N LEU A 46 8.16 0.88 8.99
CA LEU A 46 7.24 0.14 8.15
C LEU A 46 7.21 0.69 6.70
N PHE A 47 7.22 2.01 6.55
CA PHE A 47 7.33 2.66 5.24
C PHE A 47 8.61 2.24 4.54
N GLU A 48 9.76 2.32 5.21
CA GLU A 48 11.05 1.90 4.66
C GLU A 48 11.06 0.41 4.29
N PHE A 49 10.44 -0.44 5.11
CA PHE A 49 10.29 -1.86 4.82
C PHE A 49 9.55 -2.12 3.49
N PHE A 50 8.43 -1.42 3.25
CA PHE A 50 7.70 -1.50 1.98
C PHE A 50 8.46 -0.84 0.84
N LYS A 51 9.06 0.33 1.08
CA LYS A 51 9.85 1.09 0.13
C LYS A 51 10.98 0.23 -0.44
N ASN A 52 11.63 -0.59 0.38
CA ASN A 52 12.74 -1.44 -0.06
C ASN A 52 12.31 -2.66 -0.88
N ARG A 53 11.01 -3.01 -0.89
CA ARG A 53 10.44 -4.14 -1.64
C ARG A 53 9.62 -3.70 -2.85
N ALA A 54 9.32 -2.41 -2.95
CA ALA A 54 8.53 -1.87 -4.06
C ALA A 54 9.30 -1.92 -5.38
N VAL A 55 8.64 -2.38 -6.44
CA VAL A 55 9.13 -2.24 -7.80
C VAL A 55 9.04 -0.76 -8.20
N ARG A 56 10.10 -0.21 -8.80
CA ARG A 56 10.20 1.22 -9.17
C ARG A 56 10.59 1.45 -10.62
N GLY A 57 10.40 2.68 -11.07
CA GLY A 57 10.89 3.17 -12.36
C GLY A 57 10.36 2.37 -13.54
N GLU A 58 11.26 1.99 -14.43
CA GLU A 58 10.91 1.26 -15.64
C GLU A 58 10.30 -0.11 -15.32
N ALA A 59 10.86 -0.84 -14.36
CA ALA A 59 10.34 -2.15 -13.95
C ALA A 59 8.89 -2.07 -13.46
N ALA A 60 8.54 -0.99 -12.73
CA ALA A 60 7.16 -0.77 -12.29
C ALA A 60 6.22 -0.53 -13.48
N THR A 61 6.68 0.26 -14.46
CA THR A 61 5.91 0.52 -15.68
C THR A 61 5.69 -0.76 -16.48
N GLN A 62 6.71 -1.61 -16.61
CA GLN A 62 6.61 -2.89 -17.30
C GLN A 62 5.65 -3.84 -16.58
N LEU A 63 5.72 -3.92 -15.24
CA LEU A 63 4.81 -4.69 -14.40
C LEU A 63 3.35 -4.26 -14.61
N LEU A 64 3.08 -2.95 -14.54
CA LEU A 64 1.72 -2.41 -14.76
C LEU A 64 1.20 -2.70 -16.17
N ARG A 65 2.05 -2.56 -17.21
CA ARG A 65 1.66 -2.90 -18.59
C ARG A 65 1.37 -4.39 -18.77
N MET A 66 2.12 -5.26 -18.10
CA MET A 66 1.88 -6.70 -18.13
C MET A 66 0.51 -7.03 -17.53
N ILE A 67 0.24 -6.52 -16.32
CA ILE A 67 -1.04 -6.71 -15.63
C ILE A 67 -2.20 -6.17 -16.48
N ALA A 68 -2.06 -4.96 -17.05
CA ALA A 68 -3.10 -4.37 -17.89
C ALA A 68 -3.41 -5.21 -19.14
N ARG A 69 -2.39 -5.76 -19.81
CA ARG A 69 -2.58 -6.66 -20.95
C ARG A 69 -3.27 -7.96 -20.56
N GLU A 70 -2.91 -8.54 -19.41
CA GLU A 70 -3.57 -9.74 -18.90
C GLU A 70 -5.04 -9.50 -18.60
N PHE A 71 -5.34 -8.41 -17.88
CA PHE A 71 -6.69 -8.03 -17.53
C PHE A 71 -7.58 -7.81 -18.76
N LEU A 72 -7.09 -7.09 -19.77
CA LEU A 72 -7.86 -6.82 -21.00
C LEU A 72 -8.14 -8.08 -21.83
N ARG A 73 -7.23 -9.07 -21.81
CA ARG A 73 -7.45 -10.36 -22.52
C ARG A 73 -8.45 -11.28 -21.83
N GLU A 74 -8.63 -11.17 -20.51
CA GLU A 74 -9.66 -11.96 -19.80
C GLU A 74 -11.08 -11.39 -19.98
N GLY A 75 -11.20 -10.15 -20.46
CA GLY A 75 -12.48 -9.48 -20.73
C GLY A 75 -13.02 -9.65 -22.15
N GLU A 76 -12.25 -10.28 -23.05
CA GLU A 76 -12.67 -10.74 -24.39
C GLU A 76 -13.09 -12.22 -24.36
#